data_AF-A0A7J4MID4-F1
#
_entry.id   AF-A0A7J4MID4-F1
#
_cell.length_a   1.000
_cell.length_b   1.000
_cell.length_c   1.000
_cell.angle_alpha   90.00
_cell.angle_beta   90.00
_cell.angle_gamma   90.00
#
_symmetry.space_group_name_H-M   'P 1'
#
loop_
_entity.id
_entity.type
_entity.pdbx_description
1 polymer ?
#
loop_
_entity_poly.entity_id
_entity_poly.type
_entity_poly.pdbx_seq_one_letter_code
_entity_poly.pdbx_strand_id
1 'polypeptide(L)'
;MEYRLTVRDFLALGLGLAFILVGVDHFINPAWYEPIVPSLLPDPTFWVLASGFFEALFGLLLIIPRTRSWASVATAWMLVVLYWANFNMWYNDIPLNGTTYDDIWHVVRLVIQIVLIITITWIGQVTPFKGREKLHDSLDIFQGRITSSGFQTGDRIVVGAWNSSPFGKFTDIMWAKPDGVRVLIAPSQDVADYVTEMYSFDEVLIENIVTNEEGRNLKVECDSMQLDFSWKKGFAIPFKRSLLFIATVELFFAKLIFSTRTYGLTRNNRQEWYAIDRVSNLSSALATINGQNVGEMAPMNEACKFGFSEAPKKPSSCEVRTHIL
;
A
#
# COMPACT_ATOMS: atom_id res chain seq x y z
N MET A 1 -3.42 30.03 9.61
CA MET A 1 -3.54 28.59 9.32
C MET A 1 -4.97 28.21 9.67
N GLU A 2 -5.86 28.06 8.67
CA GLU A 2 -7.24 27.62 8.94
C GLU A 2 -7.20 26.19 9.47
N TYR A 3 -7.56 25.99 10.74
CA TYR A 3 -7.71 24.66 11.29
C TYR A 3 -9.03 24.07 10.76
N ARG A 4 -8.97 23.35 9.63
CA ARG A 4 -10.13 22.65 9.10
C ARG A 4 -10.30 21.33 9.83
N LEU A 5 -11.40 21.19 10.56
CA LEU A 5 -11.79 19.94 11.19
C LEU A 5 -12.00 18.86 10.13
N THR A 6 -11.36 17.71 10.32
CA THR A 6 -11.46 16.54 9.46
C THR A 6 -12.28 15.44 10.15
N VAL A 7 -12.73 14.44 9.38
CA VAL A 7 -13.38 13.24 9.93
C VAL A 7 -12.51 12.57 11.01
N ARG A 8 -11.19 12.60 10.86
CA ARG A 8 -10.24 12.10 11.86
C ARG A 8 -10.34 12.85 13.18
N ASP A 9 -10.58 14.16 13.16
CA ASP A 9 -10.71 14.96 14.38
C ASP A 9 -11.98 14.61 15.16
N PHE A 10 -13.11 14.46 14.46
CA PHE A 10 -14.37 14.03 15.10
C PHE A 10 -14.28 12.62 15.69
N LEU A 11 -13.68 11.67 14.96
CA LEU A 11 -13.50 10.31 15.47
C LEU A 11 -12.48 10.25 16.61
N ALA A 12 -11.40 11.04 16.54
CA ALA A 12 -10.44 11.15 17.65
C ALA A 12 -11.10 11.70 18.92
N LEU A 13 -11.99 12.69 18.78
CA LEU A 13 -12.76 13.22 19.89
C LEU A 13 -13.69 12.16 20.48
N GLY A 14 -14.51 11.50 19.65
CA GLY A 14 -15.47 10.49 20.10
C GLY A 14 -14.80 9.29 20.78
N LEU A 15 -13.79 8.70 20.13
CA LEU A 15 -13.06 7.57 20.70
C LEU A 15 -12.22 7.99 21.91
N GLY A 16 -11.58 9.15 21.86
CA GLY A 16 -10.80 9.66 22.98
C GLY A 16 -11.66 9.84 24.24
N LEU A 17 -12.86 10.41 24.10
CA LEU A 17 -13.82 10.51 25.20
C LEU A 17 -14.29 9.14 25.69
N ALA A 18 -14.57 8.20 24.78
CA ALA A 18 -14.95 6.84 25.18
C ALA A 18 -13.85 6.14 26.01
N PHE A 19 -12.59 6.22 25.59
CA PHE A 19 -11.45 5.70 26.36
C PHE A 19 -11.28 6.38 27.71
N ILE A 20 -11.50 7.69 27.79
CA ILE A 20 -11.48 8.42 29.07
C ILE A 20 -12.57 7.90 30.00
N LEU A 21 -13.80 7.73 29.50
CA LEU A 21 -14.92 7.24 30.32
C LEU A 21 -14.66 5.82 30.83
N VAL A 22 -14.23 4.90 29.96
CA VAL A 22 -13.90 3.52 30.36
C VAL A 22 -12.70 3.50 31.30
N GLY A 23 -11.66 4.29 31.02
CA GLY A 23 -10.48 4.38 31.87
C GLY A 23 -10.81 4.90 33.27
N VAL A 24 -11.71 5.87 33.39
CA VAL A 24 -12.24 6.35 34.67
C VAL A 24 -13.09 5.28 35.37
N ASP A 25 -13.89 4.52 34.64
CA ASP A 25 -14.73 3.46 35.20
C ASP A 25 -13.92 2.35 35.89
N HIS A 26 -12.69 2.06 35.42
CA HIS A 26 -11.78 1.12 36.10
C HIS A 26 -11.43 1.55 37.54
N PHE A 27 -11.45 2.86 37.84
CA PHE A 27 -11.25 3.37 39.20
C PHE A 27 -12.53 3.39 40.04
N ILE A 28 -13.69 3.50 39.40
CA ILE A 28 -15.00 3.56 40.08
C ILE A 28 -15.49 2.14 40.39
N ASN A 29 -15.34 1.20 39.46
CA ASN A 29 -15.91 -0.15 39.49
C ASN A 29 -14.86 -1.24 39.21
N PRO A 30 -13.70 -1.28 39.91
CA PRO A 30 -12.61 -2.23 39.59
C PRO A 30 -13.05 -3.70 39.70
N ALA A 31 -13.89 -4.03 40.68
CA ALA A 31 -14.38 -5.39 40.93
C ALA A 31 -15.12 -6.03 39.74
N TRP A 32 -15.62 -5.23 38.80
CA TRP A 32 -16.24 -5.76 37.58
C TRP A 32 -15.19 -6.32 36.60
N TYR A 33 -14.00 -5.72 36.56
CA TYR A 33 -12.92 -6.06 35.63
C TYR A 33 -11.93 -7.09 36.21
N GLU A 34 -11.76 -7.11 37.54
CA GLU A 34 -10.82 -8.03 38.22
C GLU A 34 -10.95 -9.51 37.82
N PRO A 35 -12.16 -10.09 37.65
CA PRO A 35 -12.31 -11.51 37.36
C PRO A 35 -11.66 -11.94 36.03
N ILE A 36 -11.60 -11.04 35.04
CA ILE A 36 -11.11 -11.37 33.70
C ILE A 36 -9.60 -11.17 33.55
N VAL A 37 -8.94 -10.60 34.56
CA VAL A 37 -7.47 -10.45 34.57
C VAL A 37 -6.83 -11.85 34.57
N PRO A 38 -5.88 -12.15 33.65
CA PRO A 38 -5.18 -13.42 33.63
C PRO A 38 -4.52 -13.73 34.98
N SER A 39 -4.70 -14.95 35.49
CA SER A 39 -4.17 -15.39 36.80
C SER A 39 -2.64 -15.39 36.90
N LEU A 40 -1.94 -15.31 35.76
CA LEU A 40 -0.48 -15.13 35.68
C LEU A 40 -0.03 -13.75 36.18
N LEU A 41 -0.92 -12.76 36.19
CA LEU A 41 -0.65 -11.42 36.67
C LEU A 41 -0.97 -11.32 38.16
N PRO A 42 -0.02 -10.89 39.01
CA PRO A 42 -0.29 -10.69 40.43
C PRO A 42 -1.16 -9.45 40.63
N ASP A 43 -2.03 -9.48 41.64
CA ASP A 43 -2.88 -8.35 42.04
C ASP A 43 -3.77 -7.82 40.88
N PRO A 44 -4.94 -8.44 40.65
CA PRO A 44 -5.87 -8.01 39.61
C PRO A 44 -6.26 -6.54 39.69
N THR A 45 -6.45 -6.02 40.90
CA THR A 45 -6.84 -4.62 41.14
C THR A 45 -5.76 -3.68 40.61
N PHE A 46 -4.48 -3.95 40.86
CA PHE A 46 -3.38 -3.14 40.32
C PHE A 46 -3.45 -3.03 38.79
N TRP A 47 -3.62 -4.16 38.08
CA TRP A 47 -3.64 -4.17 36.62
C TRP A 47 -4.87 -3.46 36.03
N VAL A 48 -6.02 -3.58 36.68
CA VAL A 48 -7.25 -2.85 36.33
C VAL A 48 -7.05 -1.34 36.47
N LEU A 49 -6.45 -0.88 37.57
CA LEU A 49 -6.18 0.55 37.76
C LEU A 49 -5.11 1.07 36.79
N ALA A 50 -4.07 0.27 36.54
CA ALA A 50 -3.02 0.61 35.59
C ALA A 50 -3.55 0.71 34.15
N SER A 51 -4.37 -0.25 33.70
CA SER A 51 -5.02 -0.16 32.39
C SER A 51 -5.93 1.05 32.31
N GLY A 52 -6.74 1.31 33.35
CA GLY A 52 -7.62 2.47 33.41
C GLY A 52 -6.88 3.80 33.28
N PHE A 53 -5.72 3.94 33.94
CA PHE A 53 -4.85 5.11 33.80
C PHE A 53 -4.40 5.31 32.35
N PHE A 54 -3.86 4.27 31.71
CA PHE A 54 -3.36 4.36 30.34
C PHE A 54 -4.47 4.57 29.32
N GLU A 55 -5.65 3.97 29.52
CA GLU A 55 -6.83 4.21 28.70
C GLU A 55 -7.24 5.68 28.74
N ALA A 56 -7.37 6.27 29.94
CA ALA A 56 -7.74 7.67 30.07
C ALA A 56 -6.66 8.62 29.52
N LEU A 57 -5.39 8.34 29.83
CA LEU A 57 -4.25 9.12 29.36
C LEU A 57 -4.17 9.12 27.82
N PHE A 58 -4.19 7.94 27.19
CA PHE A 58 -4.12 7.86 25.74
C PHE A 58 -5.40 8.35 25.06
N GLY A 59 -6.56 8.19 25.69
CA GLY A 59 -7.82 8.81 25.25
C GLY A 59 -7.68 10.33 25.15
N LEU A 60 -7.14 10.99 26.18
CA LEU A 60 -6.86 12.43 26.16
C LEU A 60 -5.86 12.84 25.08
N LEU A 61 -4.78 12.07 24.93
CA LEU A 61 -3.72 12.35 23.97
C LEU A 61 -4.16 12.09 22.52
N LEU A 62 -5.14 11.23 22.29
CA LEU A 62 -5.73 10.99 20.98
C LEU A 62 -6.51 12.23 20.48
N ILE A 63 -7.20 12.92 21.40
CA ILE A 63 -7.96 14.15 21.13
C ILE A 63 -7.00 15.26 20.67
N ILE A 64 -5.85 15.40 21.34
CA ILE A 64 -4.87 16.46 21.06
C ILE A 64 -4.14 16.17 19.73
N PRO A 65 -4.29 17.02 18.69
CA PRO A 65 -3.77 16.72 17.35
C PRO A 65 -2.26 16.50 17.29
N ARG A 66 -1.50 17.21 18.14
CA ARG A 66 -0.03 17.12 18.20
C ARG A 66 0.46 15.78 18.74
N THR A 67 -0.32 15.11 19.58
CA THR A 67 0.07 13.84 20.24
C THR A 67 -0.58 12.63 19.58
N ARG A 68 -1.59 12.85 18.75
CA ARG A 68 -2.41 11.82 18.11
C ARG A 68 -1.64 10.67 17.48
N SER A 69 -0.55 10.94 16.76
CA SER A 69 0.15 9.87 16.03
C SER A 69 0.78 8.83 16.97
N TRP A 70 1.49 9.26 18.00
CA TRP A 70 2.09 8.35 18.97
C TRP A 70 1.05 7.80 19.95
N ALA A 71 0.04 8.60 20.31
CA ALA A 71 -1.10 8.13 21.11
C ALA A 71 -1.80 6.96 20.40
N SER A 72 -2.04 7.06 19.08
CA SER A 72 -2.61 5.97 18.30
C SER A 72 -1.76 4.69 18.30
N VAL A 73 -0.43 4.80 18.26
CA VAL A 73 0.46 3.63 18.37
C VAL A 73 0.34 3.02 19.76
N ALA A 74 0.40 3.84 20.82
CA ALA A 74 0.31 3.38 22.20
C ALA A 74 -1.04 2.73 22.49
N THR A 75 -2.15 3.35 22.09
CA THR A 75 -3.50 2.78 22.24
C THR A 75 -3.66 1.49 21.44
N ALA A 76 -3.13 1.41 20.22
CA ALA A 76 -3.19 0.17 19.43
C ALA A 76 -2.50 -1.00 20.15
N TRP A 77 -1.29 -0.79 20.69
CA TRP A 77 -0.59 -1.82 21.46
C TRP A 77 -1.29 -2.15 22.77
N MET A 78 -1.79 -1.14 23.48
CA MET A 78 -2.58 -1.34 24.69
C MET A 78 -3.82 -2.20 24.40
N LEU A 79 -4.55 -1.95 23.31
CA LEU A 79 -5.69 -2.78 22.91
C LEU A 79 -5.31 -4.23 22.60
N VAL A 80 -4.13 -4.48 22.02
CA VAL A 80 -3.62 -5.85 21.85
C VAL A 80 -3.39 -6.52 23.20
N VAL A 81 -2.77 -5.81 24.14
CA VAL A 81 -2.52 -6.31 25.50
C VAL A 81 -3.83 -6.54 26.26
N LEU A 82 -4.77 -5.59 26.24
CA LEU A 82 -6.07 -5.70 26.92
C LEU A 82 -6.97 -6.78 26.29
N TYR A 83 -6.77 -7.13 25.02
CA TYR A 83 -7.46 -8.26 24.44
C TYR A 83 -7.09 -9.59 25.13
N TRP A 84 -5.94 -9.69 25.78
CA TRP A 84 -5.59 -10.87 26.58
C TRP A 84 -6.58 -11.12 27.72
N ALA A 85 -7.05 -10.09 28.42
CA ALA A 85 -8.09 -10.24 29.44
C ALA A 85 -9.42 -10.74 28.83
N ASN A 86 -9.78 -10.22 27.66
CA ASN A 86 -10.98 -10.64 26.93
C ASN A 86 -10.88 -12.09 26.43
N PHE A 87 -9.69 -12.50 26.00
CA PHE A 87 -9.41 -13.88 25.62
C PHE A 87 -9.39 -14.82 26.83
N ASN A 88 -8.84 -14.37 27.96
CA ASN A 88 -8.85 -15.11 29.23
C ASN A 88 -10.28 -15.39 29.71
N MET A 89 -11.16 -14.39 29.60
CA MET A 89 -12.59 -14.54 29.86
C MET A 89 -13.24 -15.58 28.93
N TRP A 90 -12.93 -15.53 27.64
CA TRP A 90 -13.47 -16.46 26.65
C TRP A 90 -12.99 -17.90 26.90
N TYR A 91 -11.68 -18.09 27.02
CA TYR A 91 -11.07 -19.41 27.10
C TYR A 91 -11.43 -20.16 28.39
N ASN A 92 -11.56 -19.44 29.51
CA ASN A 92 -11.84 -20.03 30.81
C ASN A 92 -13.31 -19.90 31.25
N ASP A 93 -14.20 -19.44 30.35
CA ASP A 93 -15.63 -19.24 30.61
C ASP A 93 -15.92 -18.46 31.91
N ILE A 94 -15.20 -17.34 32.09
CA ILE A 94 -15.27 -16.54 33.33
C ILE A 94 -16.57 -15.72 33.34
N PRO A 95 -17.45 -15.90 34.34
CA PRO A 95 -18.70 -15.15 34.41
C PRO A 95 -18.47 -13.70 34.85
N LEU A 96 -19.13 -12.77 34.16
CA LEU A 96 -19.25 -11.37 34.58
C LEU A 96 -20.63 -11.17 35.21
N ASN A 97 -20.69 -10.67 36.45
CA ASN A 97 -21.94 -10.52 37.21
C ASN A 97 -22.81 -11.80 37.26
N GLY A 98 -22.18 -12.97 37.30
CA GLY A 98 -22.88 -14.26 37.31
C GLY A 98 -23.40 -14.74 35.95
N THR A 99 -23.09 -14.04 34.86
CA THR A 99 -23.45 -14.44 33.49
C THR A 99 -22.21 -14.74 32.66
N THR A 100 -22.18 -15.91 32.02
CA THR A 100 -21.25 -16.23 30.94
C THR A 100 -21.85 -15.85 29.59
N TYR A 101 -21.02 -15.75 28.56
CA TYR A 101 -21.43 -15.33 27.22
C TYR A 101 -21.16 -16.44 26.20
N ASP A 102 -22.06 -16.58 25.23
CA ASP A 102 -21.84 -17.48 24.11
C ASP A 102 -20.63 -17.05 23.26
N ASP A 103 -19.97 -18.02 22.61
CA ASP A 103 -18.79 -17.82 21.74
C ASP A 103 -18.97 -16.68 20.72
N ILE A 104 -20.19 -16.52 20.20
CA ILE A 104 -20.48 -15.48 19.20
C ILE A 104 -20.17 -14.08 19.73
N TRP A 105 -20.40 -13.81 21.01
CA TRP A 105 -20.15 -12.49 21.61
C TRP A 105 -18.66 -12.22 21.81
N HIS A 106 -17.87 -13.25 22.08
CA HIS A 106 -16.41 -13.14 22.14
C HIS A 106 -15.81 -12.87 20.75
N VAL A 107 -16.33 -13.54 19.71
CA VAL A 107 -15.96 -13.27 18.31
C VAL A 107 -16.35 -11.84 17.92
N VAL A 108 -17.56 -11.39 18.25
CA VAL A 108 -17.99 -10.00 18.00
C VAL A 108 -17.05 -9.02 18.69
N ARG A 109 -16.67 -9.27 19.95
CA ARG A 109 -15.72 -8.42 20.68
C ARG A 109 -14.35 -8.37 20.00
N LEU A 110 -13.84 -9.51 19.53
CA LEU A 110 -12.59 -9.56 18.75
C LEU A 110 -12.67 -8.70 17.48
N VAL A 111 -13.77 -8.82 16.72
CA VAL A 111 -13.98 -8.03 15.50
C VAL A 111 -14.02 -6.54 15.82
N ILE A 112 -14.75 -6.14 16.87
CA ILE A 112 -14.79 -4.74 17.36
C ILE A 112 -13.38 -4.26 17.71
N GLN A 113 -12.58 -5.07 18.43
CA GLN A 113 -11.21 -4.73 18.81
C GLN A 113 -10.32 -4.49 17.58
N ILE A 114 -10.41 -5.36 16.58
CA ILE A 114 -9.68 -5.23 15.32
C ILE A 114 -10.07 -3.94 14.58
N VAL A 115 -11.38 -3.67 14.47
CA VAL A 115 -11.89 -2.44 13.83
C VAL A 115 -11.42 -1.20 14.59
N LEU A 116 -11.39 -1.25 15.92
CA LEU A 116 -10.94 -0.15 16.77
C LEU A 116 -9.44 0.13 16.56
N ILE A 117 -8.59 -0.91 16.54
CA ILE A 117 -7.16 -0.78 16.25
C ILE A 117 -6.93 -0.18 14.85
N ILE A 118 -7.64 -0.67 13.82
CA ILE A 118 -7.56 -0.11 12.46
C ILE A 118 -7.97 1.37 12.45
N THR A 119 -9.05 1.71 13.14
CA THR A 119 -9.57 3.09 13.17
C THR A 119 -8.59 4.02 13.87
N ILE A 120 -8.03 3.61 15.00
CA ILE A 120 -7.06 4.40 15.78
C ILE A 120 -5.76 4.61 15.01
N THR A 121 -5.23 3.57 14.36
CA THR A 121 -4.02 3.68 13.53
C THR A 121 -4.26 4.57 12.31
N TRP A 122 -5.47 4.53 11.71
CA TRP A 122 -5.86 5.44 10.64
C TRP A 122 -5.99 6.89 11.10
N ILE A 123 -6.56 7.15 12.28
CA ILE A 123 -6.65 8.48 12.92
C ILE A 123 -5.25 9.08 13.14
N GLY A 124 -4.32 8.27 13.66
CA GLY A 124 -2.95 8.66 13.96
C GLY A 124 -2.00 8.71 12.76
N GLN A 125 -2.50 8.40 11.56
CA GLN A 125 -1.69 8.28 10.34
C GLN A 125 -0.50 7.33 10.52
N VAL A 126 -0.70 6.26 11.29
CA VAL A 126 0.30 5.22 11.52
C VAL A 126 0.32 4.31 10.29
N THR A 127 1.50 3.82 9.91
CA THR A 127 1.67 2.85 8.82
C THR A 127 0.63 1.71 8.95
N PRO A 128 -0.16 1.43 7.89
CA PRO A 128 -0.02 1.91 6.51
C PRO A 128 -0.62 3.29 6.19
N PHE A 129 -1.43 3.90 7.05
CA PHE A 129 -2.33 5.02 6.74
C PHE A 129 -1.70 6.42 6.75
N LYS A 130 -0.42 6.56 6.40
CA LYS A 130 0.24 7.87 6.33
C LYS A 130 -0.33 8.72 5.20
N GLY A 131 -0.71 9.96 5.50
CA GLY A 131 -1.22 10.90 4.50
C GLY A 131 -0.14 11.48 3.59
N ARG A 132 1.05 11.75 4.13
CA ARG A 132 2.22 12.26 3.43
C ARG A 132 3.48 11.76 4.13
N GLU A 133 4.49 11.36 3.37
CA GLU A 133 5.78 10.97 3.93
C GLU A 133 6.61 12.18 4.36
N LYS A 134 7.47 11.99 5.37
CA LYS A 134 8.36 13.06 5.85
C LYS A 134 9.32 13.55 4.77
N LEU A 135 9.78 12.64 3.92
CA LEU A 135 10.73 12.91 2.84
C LEU A 135 10.05 13.26 1.51
N HIS A 136 8.74 13.53 1.51
CA HIS A 136 7.96 13.73 0.28
C HIS A 136 8.58 14.76 -0.68
N ASP A 137 9.13 15.84 -0.15
CA ASP A 137 9.66 16.94 -0.97
C ASP A 137 11.07 16.66 -1.53
N SER A 138 11.68 15.54 -1.13
CA SER A 138 12.94 15.04 -1.65
C SER A 138 12.73 13.86 -2.61
N LEU A 139 11.49 13.46 -2.88
CA LEU A 139 11.18 12.33 -3.75
C LEU A 139 10.88 12.80 -5.17
N ASP A 140 11.44 12.10 -6.15
CA ASP A 140 10.91 12.13 -7.51
C ASP A 140 9.67 11.23 -7.56
N ILE A 141 8.52 11.82 -7.89
CA ILE A 141 7.23 11.12 -7.88
C ILE A 141 6.68 11.05 -9.30
N PHE A 142 6.52 9.83 -9.79
CA PHE A 142 5.88 9.53 -11.07
C PHE A 142 4.50 8.94 -10.79
N GLN A 143 3.46 9.55 -11.35
CA GLN A 143 2.09 9.06 -11.23
C GLN A 143 1.54 8.74 -12.62
N GLY A 144 1.12 7.50 -12.80
CA GLY A 144 0.69 7.04 -14.10
C GLY A 144 0.20 5.61 -14.08
N ARG A 145 0.34 4.97 -15.24
CA ARG A 145 -0.06 3.58 -15.47
C ARG A 145 1.06 2.85 -16.19
N ILE A 146 1.47 1.71 -15.63
CA ILE A 146 2.41 0.80 -16.28
C ILE A 146 1.62 -0.35 -16.88
N THR A 147 1.78 -0.58 -18.18
CA THR A 147 1.12 -1.67 -18.91
C THR A 147 2.18 -2.60 -19.48
N SER A 148 2.06 -3.90 -19.22
CA SER A 148 3.07 -4.88 -19.63
C SER A 148 2.43 -6.10 -20.28
N SER A 149 3.00 -6.55 -21.39
CA SER A 149 2.57 -7.78 -22.07
C SER A 149 3.75 -8.50 -22.75
N GLY A 150 3.66 -9.82 -22.83
CA GLY A 150 4.45 -10.62 -23.76
C GLY A 150 3.68 -10.86 -25.05
N PHE A 151 4.37 -11.35 -26.08
CA PHE A 151 3.81 -11.70 -27.39
C PHE A 151 4.36 -13.05 -27.89
N GLN A 152 3.70 -13.66 -28.88
CA GLN A 152 4.04 -14.99 -29.40
C GLN A 152 5.46 -15.09 -29.97
N THR A 153 6.00 -14.00 -30.52
CA THR A 153 7.39 -13.93 -31.00
C THR A 153 8.44 -14.01 -29.88
N GLY A 154 8.02 -13.86 -28.61
CA GLY A 154 8.91 -13.75 -27.46
C GLY A 154 9.19 -12.31 -27.03
N ASP A 155 8.68 -11.32 -27.77
CA ASP A 155 8.78 -9.91 -27.41
C ASP A 155 8.06 -9.63 -26.08
N ARG A 156 8.70 -8.86 -25.21
CA ARG A 156 8.13 -8.43 -23.92
C ARG A 156 8.21 -6.91 -23.85
N ILE A 157 7.05 -6.27 -23.74
CA ILE A 157 6.92 -4.82 -23.82
C ILE A 157 6.31 -4.32 -22.52
N VAL A 158 6.91 -3.29 -21.96
CA VAL A 158 6.43 -2.54 -20.79
C VAL A 158 6.32 -1.08 -21.18
N VAL A 159 5.14 -0.51 -21.05
CA VAL A 159 4.84 0.88 -21.36
C VAL A 159 4.54 1.63 -20.06
N GLY A 160 5.29 2.69 -19.78
CA GLY A 160 5.00 3.63 -18.71
C GLY A 160 4.28 4.85 -19.28
N ALA A 161 2.99 5.01 -19.00
CA ALA A 161 2.22 6.21 -19.36
C ALA A 161 2.08 7.10 -18.12
N TRP A 162 2.86 8.18 -18.08
CA TRP A 162 3.02 9.04 -16.91
C TRP A 162 2.21 10.33 -17.05
N ASN A 163 1.19 10.49 -16.22
CA ASN A 163 0.32 11.67 -16.21
C ASN A 163 0.91 12.84 -15.41
N SER A 164 1.81 12.55 -14.47
CA SER A 164 2.54 13.54 -13.68
C SER A 164 3.92 12.99 -13.33
N SER A 165 4.97 13.79 -13.53
CA SER A 165 6.36 13.45 -13.21
C SER A 165 7.21 14.73 -13.11
N PRO A 166 8.48 14.64 -12.66
CA PRO A 166 9.42 15.75 -12.75
C PRO A 166 9.64 16.29 -14.18
N PHE A 167 9.40 15.47 -15.21
CA PHE A 167 9.55 15.80 -16.62
C PHE A 167 8.22 16.20 -17.30
N GLY A 168 7.15 16.35 -16.53
CA GLY A 168 5.79 16.56 -17.06
C GLY A 168 5.10 15.26 -17.48
N LYS A 169 4.11 15.37 -18.38
CA LYS A 169 3.40 14.20 -18.92
C LYS A 169 4.20 13.58 -20.05
N PHE A 170 4.48 12.28 -19.98
CA PHE A 170 5.21 11.57 -21.03
C PHE A 170 4.88 10.07 -21.03
N THR A 171 5.26 9.39 -22.11
CA THR A 171 5.20 7.92 -22.21
C THR A 171 6.58 7.39 -22.59
N ASP A 172 7.02 6.31 -21.97
CA ASP A 172 8.21 5.55 -22.34
C ASP A 172 7.87 4.07 -22.60
N ILE A 173 8.70 3.42 -23.41
CA ILE A 173 8.54 1.99 -23.75
C ILE A 173 9.85 1.27 -23.44
N MET A 174 9.78 0.26 -22.59
CA MET A 174 10.86 -0.68 -22.34
C MET A 174 10.55 -1.99 -23.07
N TRP A 175 11.43 -2.39 -23.97
CA TRP A 175 11.24 -3.55 -24.82
C TRP A 175 12.40 -4.54 -24.63
N ALA A 176 12.06 -5.77 -24.24
CA ALA A 176 13.00 -6.88 -24.24
C ALA A 176 12.70 -7.77 -25.45
N LYS A 177 13.62 -7.76 -26.41
CA LYS A 177 13.57 -8.59 -27.62
C LYS A 177 13.67 -10.09 -27.27
N PRO A 178 13.27 -11.00 -28.18
CA PRO A 178 13.38 -12.44 -27.96
C PRO A 178 14.82 -12.92 -27.77
N ASP A 179 15.80 -12.22 -28.36
CA ASP A 179 17.23 -12.49 -28.22
C ASP A 179 17.83 -11.97 -26.90
N GLY A 180 17.05 -11.25 -26.09
CA GLY A 180 17.44 -10.71 -24.80
C GLY A 180 17.97 -9.26 -24.83
N VAL A 181 18.07 -8.63 -26.00
CA VAL A 181 18.44 -7.21 -26.11
C VAL A 181 17.34 -6.34 -25.52
N ARG A 182 17.72 -5.38 -24.67
CA ARG A 182 16.81 -4.44 -23.99
C ARG A 182 16.91 -3.07 -24.64
N VAL A 183 15.79 -2.58 -25.14
CA VAL A 183 15.66 -1.27 -25.78
C VAL A 183 14.82 -0.37 -24.91
N LEU A 184 15.27 0.86 -24.69
CA LEU A 184 14.45 1.94 -24.19
C LEU A 184 14.03 2.83 -25.36
N ILE A 185 12.73 3.10 -25.50
CA ILE A 185 12.21 4.15 -26.39
C ILE A 185 11.68 5.27 -25.51
N ALA A 186 12.31 6.44 -25.61
CA ALA A 186 12.01 7.61 -24.78
C ALA A 186 11.62 8.81 -25.64
N PRO A 187 10.79 9.73 -25.11
CA PRO A 187 10.30 10.89 -25.88
C PRO A 187 11.30 12.05 -25.96
N SER A 188 12.31 12.06 -25.10
CA SER A 188 13.36 13.08 -25.07
C SER A 188 14.65 12.53 -24.46
N GLN A 189 15.76 13.23 -24.70
CA GLN A 189 17.06 12.86 -24.14
C GLN A 189 17.06 12.90 -22.60
N ASP A 190 16.44 13.91 -21.99
CA ASP A 190 16.38 14.06 -20.52
C ASP A 190 15.70 12.85 -19.85
N VAL A 191 14.61 12.36 -20.44
CA VAL A 191 13.92 11.16 -19.95
C VAL A 191 14.80 9.92 -20.14
N ALA A 192 15.44 9.79 -21.30
CA ALA A 192 16.34 8.68 -21.57
C ALA A 192 17.50 8.61 -20.58
N ASP A 193 18.17 9.74 -20.31
CA ASP A 193 19.29 9.84 -19.38
C ASP A 193 18.84 9.44 -17.96
N TYR A 194 17.71 9.99 -17.49
CA TYR A 194 17.17 9.66 -16.17
C TYR A 194 16.82 8.17 -16.02
N VAL A 195 16.16 7.58 -17.02
CA VAL A 195 15.72 6.18 -16.97
C VAL A 195 16.92 5.23 -17.11
N THR A 196 17.92 5.55 -17.93
CA THR A 196 19.13 4.72 -18.11
C THR A 196 20.09 4.79 -16.93
N GLU A 197 20.04 5.82 -16.09
CA GLU A 197 20.76 5.85 -14.81
C GLU A 197 20.17 4.84 -13.79
N MET A 198 18.86 4.62 -13.85
CA MET A 198 18.16 3.75 -12.89
C MET A 198 18.08 2.29 -13.34
N TYR A 199 17.96 2.07 -14.65
CA TYR A 199 17.73 0.77 -15.27
C TYR A 199 18.85 0.38 -16.24
N SER A 200 18.77 -0.81 -16.82
CA SER A 200 19.79 -1.34 -17.74
C SER A 200 19.20 -1.60 -19.12
N PHE A 201 19.74 -0.92 -20.13
CA PHE A 201 19.40 -1.07 -21.54
C PHE A 201 20.65 -1.23 -22.37
N ASP A 202 20.50 -1.95 -23.47
CA ASP A 202 21.54 -2.22 -24.46
C ASP A 202 21.42 -1.25 -25.65
N GLU A 203 20.20 -0.77 -25.93
CA GLU A 203 19.89 0.23 -26.96
C GLU A 203 18.94 1.30 -26.40
N VAL A 204 19.07 2.55 -26.88
CA VAL A 204 18.18 3.66 -26.53
C VAL A 204 17.77 4.39 -27.81
N LEU A 205 16.47 4.55 -28.01
CA LEU A 205 15.87 5.24 -29.14
C LEU A 205 15.12 6.47 -28.62
N ILE A 206 15.35 7.62 -29.26
CA ILE A 206 14.61 8.85 -28.98
C ILE A 206 13.60 9.05 -30.10
N GLU A 207 12.32 8.88 -29.78
CA GLU A 207 11.23 8.92 -30.75
C GLU A 207 10.08 9.76 -30.23
N ASN A 208 9.31 10.39 -31.12
CA ASN A 208 8.08 11.05 -30.70
C ASN A 208 7.00 10.00 -30.40
N ILE A 209 6.59 9.91 -29.14
CA ILE A 209 5.61 8.92 -28.67
C ILE A 209 4.23 9.58 -28.52
N VAL A 210 3.30 9.23 -29.41
CA VAL A 210 1.90 9.66 -29.32
C VAL A 210 1.13 8.66 -28.49
N THR A 211 0.43 9.14 -27.46
CA THR A 211 -0.34 8.29 -26.55
C THR A 211 -1.77 8.76 -26.44
N ASN A 212 -2.72 7.83 -26.61
CA ASN A 212 -4.13 8.07 -26.33
C ASN A 212 -4.64 7.06 -25.28
N GLU A 213 -5.01 7.56 -24.11
CA GLU A 213 -5.61 6.77 -23.03
C GLU A 213 -7.09 7.13 -22.91
N GLU A 214 -7.97 6.19 -23.25
CA GLU A 214 -9.42 6.36 -23.20
C GLU A 214 -10.09 5.21 -22.42
N GLY A 215 -10.56 5.53 -21.22
CA GLY A 215 -11.28 4.59 -20.36
C GLY A 215 -10.41 3.43 -19.88
N ARG A 216 -10.47 2.28 -20.56
CA ARG A 216 -9.66 1.09 -20.24
C ARG A 216 -8.84 0.62 -21.45
N ASN A 217 -8.51 1.56 -22.33
CA ASN A 217 -7.69 1.34 -23.50
C ASN A 217 -6.51 2.32 -23.50
N LEU A 218 -5.37 1.84 -23.99
CA LEU A 218 -4.15 2.62 -24.18
C LEU A 218 -3.62 2.32 -25.57
N LYS A 219 -3.56 3.35 -26.42
CA LYS A 219 -2.89 3.30 -27.71
C LYS A 219 -1.61 4.10 -27.64
N VAL A 220 -0.52 3.52 -28.14
CA VAL A 220 0.80 4.15 -28.19
C VAL A 220 1.37 3.96 -29.59
N GLU A 221 1.84 5.04 -30.20
CA GLU A 221 2.42 5.04 -31.53
C GLU A 221 3.71 5.86 -31.53
N CYS A 222 4.76 5.27 -32.08
CA CYS A 222 6.05 5.88 -32.38
C CYS A 222 6.59 5.31 -33.69
N ASP A 223 7.75 5.77 -34.15
CA ASP A 223 8.29 5.39 -35.46
C ASP A 223 8.57 3.89 -35.54
N SER A 224 9.04 3.28 -34.45
CA SER A 224 9.38 1.85 -34.40
C SER A 224 8.21 0.94 -34.00
N MET A 225 7.17 1.46 -33.33
CA MET A 225 6.11 0.63 -32.73
C MET A 225 4.72 1.24 -32.74
N GLN A 226 3.73 0.37 -32.93
CA GLN A 226 2.32 0.64 -32.67
C GLN A 226 1.78 -0.38 -31.67
N LEU A 227 1.19 0.09 -30.58
CA LEU A 227 0.68 -0.72 -29.48
C LEU A 227 -0.78 -0.35 -29.19
N ASP A 228 -1.62 -1.36 -28.98
CA ASP A 228 -3.02 -1.19 -28.55
C ASP A 228 -3.33 -2.17 -27.41
N PHE A 229 -3.60 -1.64 -26.22
CA PHE A 229 -3.90 -2.39 -25.02
C PHE A 229 -5.32 -2.11 -24.55
N SER A 230 -6.03 -3.17 -24.14
CA SER A 230 -7.32 -3.07 -23.44
C SER A 230 -7.29 -3.91 -22.18
N TRP A 231 -7.90 -3.44 -21.09
CA TRP A 231 -7.97 -4.19 -19.82
C TRP A 231 -9.36 -4.25 -19.20
N LYS A 232 -9.54 -5.27 -18.35
CA LYS A 232 -10.75 -5.45 -17.53
C LYS A 232 -10.77 -4.46 -16.36
N LYS A 233 -11.92 -4.31 -15.70
CA LYS A 233 -11.99 -3.55 -14.44
C LYS A 233 -11.04 -4.18 -13.41
N GLY A 234 -10.05 -3.41 -12.98
CA GLY A 234 -9.06 -3.84 -12.00
C GLY A 234 -9.50 -3.68 -10.54
N PHE A 235 -8.79 -4.36 -9.65
CA PHE A 235 -8.93 -4.24 -8.21
C PHE A 235 -8.21 -2.98 -7.73
N ALA A 236 -8.96 -2.06 -7.08
CA ALA A 236 -8.39 -0.85 -6.48
C ALA A 236 -7.98 -1.12 -5.04
N ILE A 237 -6.82 -0.62 -4.62
CA ILE A 237 -6.45 -0.59 -3.22
C ILE A 237 -7.15 0.61 -2.56
N PRO A 238 -7.97 0.41 -1.52
CA PRO A 238 -8.94 1.43 -1.07
C PRO A 238 -8.33 2.59 -0.27
N PHE A 239 -7.02 2.57 0.00
CA PHE A 239 -6.34 3.62 0.75
C PHE A 239 -4.93 3.86 0.23
N LYS A 240 -4.37 5.04 0.55
CA LYS A 240 -2.96 5.34 0.31
C LYS A 240 -2.11 4.68 1.40
N ARG A 241 -1.04 4.01 0.99
CA ARG A 241 -0.10 3.36 1.90
C ARG A 241 1.18 4.16 2.06
N SER A 242 1.77 4.06 3.25
CA SER A 242 3.12 4.56 3.54
C SER A 242 4.20 3.80 2.79
N LEU A 243 5.33 4.43 2.49
CA LEU A 243 6.49 3.79 1.84
C LEU A 243 7.03 2.61 2.66
N LEU A 244 7.01 2.69 3.99
CA LEU A 244 7.41 1.58 4.86
C LEU A 244 6.54 0.33 4.65
N PHE A 245 5.22 0.52 4.52
CA PHE A 245 4.30 -0.59 4.25
C PHE A 245 4.57 -1.21 2.88
N ILE A 246 4.80 -0.36 1.88
CA ILE A 246 5.09 -0.79 0.51
C ILE A 246 6.39 -1.62 0.48
N ALA A 247 7.41 -1.18 1.22
CA ALA A 247 8.70 -1.86 1.31
C ALA A 247 8.72 -3.14 2.16
N THR A 248 7.68 -3.41 2.95
CA THR A 248 7.65 -4.55 3.87
C THR A 248 6.52 -5.51 3.52
N VAL A 249 5.28 -5.13 3.81
CA VAL A 249 4.09 -5.96 3.67
C VAL A 249 3.71 -6.13 2.20
N GLU A 250 3.59 -5.03 1.42
CA GLU A 250 3.27 -5.16 0.00
C GLU A 250 4.40 -5.88 -0.75
N LEU A 251 5.67 -5.63 -0.40
CA LEU A 251 6.80 -6.34 -1.00
C LEU A 251 6.70 -7.85 -0.81
N PHE A 252 6.31 -8.31 0.39
CA PHE A 252 6.09 -9.72 0.67
C PHE A 252 5.00 -10.32 -0.23
N PHE A 253 3.83 -9.68 -0.29
CA PHE A 253 2.71 -10.18 -1.09
C PHE A 253 2.95 -10.04 -2.60
N ALA A 254 3.64 -8.99 -3.05
CA ALA A 254 4.01 -8.81 -4.45
C ALA A 254 4.94 -9.93 -4.93
N LYS A 255 5.93 -10.30 -4.12
CA LYS A 255 6.80 -11.46 -4.40
C LYS A 255 6.02 -12.76 -4.44
N LEU A 256 5.13 -12.97 -3.47
CA LEU A 256 4.36 -14.22 -3.35
C LEU A 256 3.35 -14.40 -4.49
N ILE A 257 2.62 -13.35 -4.86
CA ILE A 257 1.46 -13.45 -5.77
C ILE A 257 1.85 -13.12 -7.22
N PHE A 258 2.69 -12.11 -7.43
CA PHE A 258 2.99 -11.57 -8.76
C PHE A 258 4.42 -11.85 -9.22
N SER A 259 5.28 -12.40 -8.32
CA SER A 259 6.72 -12.54 -8.56
C SER A 259 7.40 -11.20 -8.89
N THR A 260 6.84 -10.09 -8.42
CA THR A 260 7.38 -8.73 -8.61
C THR A 260 7.92 -8.17 -7.30
N ARG A 261 8.58 -7.00 -7.37
CA ARG A 261 9.06 -6.27 -6.20
C ARG A 261 8.49 -4.86 -6.20
N THR A 262 7.90 -4.44 -5.09
CA THR A 262 7.40 -3.07 -4.90
C THR A 262 8.45 -2.13 -4.31
N TYR A 263 9.61 -2.63 -3.91
CA TYR A 263 10.71 -1.86 -3.35
C TYR A 263 12.07 -2.48 -3.67
N GLY A 264 13.05 -1.63 -3.96
CA GLY A 264 14.43 -2.04 -4.21
C GLY A 264 15.36 -0.85 -4.45
N LEU A 265 16.61 -1.18 -4.78
CA LEU A 265 17.61 -0.21 -5.21
C LEU A 265 17.73 -0.22 -6.73
N THR A 266 17.81 0.97 -7.31
CA THR A 266 18.14 1.17 -8.73
C THR A 266 19.64 0.96 -8.98
N ARG A 267 20.04 0.98 -10.26
CA ARG A 267 21.45 0.86 -10.66
C ARG A 267 22.35 1.94 -10.06
N ASN A 268 21.84 3.15 -9.87
CA ASN A 268 22.55 4.27 -9.24
C ASN A 268 22.36 4.35 -7.71
N ASN A 269 21.98 3.24 -7.04
CA ASN A 269 21.78 3.13 -5.59
C ASN A 269 20.67 4.03 -5.00
N ARG A 270 19.76 4.53 -5.83
CA ARG A 270 18.56 5.24 -5.36
C ARG A 270 17.54 4.23 -4.87
N GLN A 271 16.72 4.64 -3.92
CA GLN A 271 15.64 3.79 -3.41
C GLN A 271 14.37 4.04 -4.20
N GLU A 272 13.73 2.98 -4.69
CA GLU A 272 12.52 3.09 -5.50
C GLU A 272 11.38 2.27 -4.90
N TRP A 273 10.19 2.88 -4.84
CA TRP A 273 8.95 2.25 -4.38
C TRP A 273 7.88 2.32 -5.45
N TYR A 274 7.31 1.17 -5.83
CA TYR A 274 6.11 1.09 -6.67
C TYR A 274 4.86 1.00 -5.80
N ALA A 275 4.18 2.12 -5.60
CA ALA A 275 2.92 2.17 -4.88
C ALA A 275 1.77 1.83 -5.84
N ILE A 276 1.44 0.54 -5.95
CA ILE A 276 0.36 0.06 -6.82
C ILE A 276 -1.00 0.49 -6.26
N ASP A 277 -1.78 1.25 -7.03
CA ASP A 277 -3.09 1.74 -6.62
C ASP A 277 -4.23 0.91 -7.24
N ARG A 278 -4.00 0.33 -8.42
CA ARG A 278 -4.94 -0.60 -9.06
C ARG A 278 -4.20 -1.61 -9.91
N VAL A 279 -4.64 -2.87 -9.89
CA VAL A 279 -4.16 -3.92 -10.79
C VAL A 279 -5.30 -4.38 -11.70
N SER A 280 -5.10 -4.31 -13.01
CA SER A 280 -6.06 -4.76 -14.02
C SER A 280 -5.42 -5.84 -14.90
N ASN A 281 -6.16 -6.91 -15.20
CA ASN A 281 -5.73 -7.89 -16.20
C ASN A 281 -6.00 -7.35 -17.61
N LEU A 282 -5.02 -7.49 -18.50
CA LEU A 282 -5.22 -7.20 -19.91
C LEU A 282 -6.26 -8.18 -20.50
N SER A 283 -7.14 -7.66 -21.33
CA SER A 283 -8.08 -8.42 -22.15
C SER A 283 -7.63 -8.52 -23.60
N SER A 284 -6.86 -7.54 -24.08
CA SER A 284 -6.25 -7.52 -25.41
C SER A 284 -4.92 -6.78 -25.35
N ALA A 285 -3.95 -7.24 -26.12
CA ALA A 285 -2.71 -6.54 -26.40
C ALA A 285 -2.33 -6.84 -27.85
N LEU A 286 -2.22 -5.80 -28.67
CA LEU A 286 -1.75 -5.86 -30.05
C LEU A 286 -0.47 -5.04 -30.15
N ALA A 287 0.49 -5.57 -30.89
CA ALA A 287 1.74 -4.87 -31.16
C ALA A 287 2.19 -5.10 -32.60
N THR A 288 2.66 -4.03 -33.21
CA THR A 288 3.34 -4.02 -34.51
C THR A 288 4.69 -3.36 -34.30
N ILE A 289 5.77 -4.06 -34.61
CA ILE A 289 7.15 -3.58 -34.48
C ILE A 289 7.75 -3.50 -35.88
N ASN A 290 8.23 -2.32 -36.29
CA ASN A 290 8.79 -2.07 -37.62
C ASN A 290 7.88 -2.57 -38.76
N GLY A 291 6.57 -2.37 -38.61
CA GLY A 291 5.55 -2.81 -39.56
C GLY A 291 5.18 -4.30 -39.51
N GLN A 292 5.80 -5.11 -38.64
CA GLN A 292 5.50 -6.53 -38.49
C GLN A 292 4.67 -6.80 -37.23
N ASN A 293 3.58 -7.55 -37.38
CA ASN A 293 2.76 -7.98 -36.25
C ASN A 293 3.51 -9.06 -35.45
N VAL A 294 3.62 -8.88 -34.13
CA VAL A 294 4.38 -9.78 -33.24
C VAL A 294 3.53 -10.90 -32.63
N GLY A 295 2.32 -11.09 -33.15
CA GLY A 295 1.40 -12.16 -32.79
C GLY A 295 0.53 -11.83 -31.60
N GLU A 296 -0.12 -12.87 -31.05
CA GLU A 296 -1.08 -12.70 -29.97
C GLU A 296 -0.41 -12.41 -28.62
N MET A 297 -1.17 -11.78 -27.73
CA MET A 297 -0.82 -11.57 -26.32
C MET A 297 -0.42 -12.89 -25.64
N ALA A 298 0.76 -12.91 -25.02
CA ALA A 298 1.31 -14.07 -24.33
C ALA A 298 1.81 -13.71 -22.90
N PRO A 299 1.91 -14.68 -21.99
CA PRO A 299 2.56 -14.48 -20.69
C PRO A 299 4.05 -14.14 -20.80
N MET A 300 4.54 -13.27 -19.91
CA MET A 300 5.97 -12.94 -19.78
C MET A 300 6.67 -13.96 -18.87
N ASN A 301 6.96 -15.15 -19.40
CA ASN A 301 7.59 -16.21 -18.62
C ASN A 301 9.09 -15.99 -18.40
N GLU A 302 9.74 -15.36 -19.36
CA GLU A 302 11.15 -14.96 -19.28
C GLU A 302 11.27 -13.56 -18.69
N ALA A 303 12.33 -13.34 -17.91
CA ALA A 303 12.61 -12.05 -17.27
C ALA A 303 13.02 -10.99 -18.31
N CYS A 304 12.52 -9.77 -18.14
CA CYS A 304 12.91 -8.62 -18.96
C CYS A 304 14.26 -8.06 -18.52
N LYS A 305 14.60 -8.14 -17.22
CA LYS A 305 15.90 -7.70 -16.66
C LYS A 305 16.22 -6.21 -16.88
N PHE A 306 15.20 -5.34 -16.84
CA PHE A 306 15.41 -3.89 -16.90
C PHE A 306 15.97 -3.33 -15.57
N GLY A 307 15.53 -3.86 -14.43
CA GLY A 307 15.90 -3.35 -13.11
C GLY A 307 15.70 -4.36 -11.99
N PHE A 308 15.49 -3.86 -10.77
CA PHE A 308 15.35 -4.73 -9.58
C PHE A 308 14.02 -5.49 -9.55
N SER A 309 12.98 -4.97 -10.20
CA SER A 309 11.67 -5.63 -10.32
C SER A 309 11.46 -6.10 -11.76
N GLU A 310 10.76 -7.21 -11.87
CA GLU A 310 10.26 -7.74 -13.13
C GLU A 310 8.79 -7.34 -13.35
N ALA A 311 8.35 -7.37 -14.60
CA ALA A 311 6.95 -7.25 -14.94
C ALA A 311 6.19 -8.53 -14.51
N PRO A 312 4.89 -8.45 -14.16
CA PRO A 312 4.11 -9.63 -13.79
C PRO A 312 4.04 -10.63 -14.94
N LYS A 313 4.14 -11.94 -14.66
CA LYS A 313 4.05 -12.98 -15.70
C LYS A 313 2.76 -12.91 -16.52
N LYS A 314 1.65 -12.55 -15.89
CA LYS A 314 0.37 -12.35 -16.57
C LYS A 314 0.30 -10.91 -17.12
N PRO A 315 -0.05 -10.72 -18.40
CA PRO A 315 -0.23 -9.40 -18.98
C PRO A 315 -1.18 -8.54 -18.13
N SER A 316 -0.73 -7.36 -17.76
CA SER A 316 -1.41 -6.53 -16.77
C SER A 316 -1.21 -5.04 -17.04
N SER A 317 -2.13 -4.24 -16.52
CA SER A 317 -2.04 -2.79 -16.52
C SER A 317 -2.31 -2.28 -15.11
N CYS A 318 -1.36 -1.56 -14.53
CA CYS A 318 -1.38 -1.13 -13.14
C CYS A 318 -1.37 0.40 -13.03
N GLU A 319 -2.33 0.98 -12.31
CA GLU A 319 -2.18 2.37 -11.82
C GLU A 319 -1.14 2.36 -10.70
N VAL A 320 -0.15 3.24 -10.80
CA VAL A 320 0.99 3.25 -9.89
C VAL A 320 1.46 4.67 -9.60
N ARG A 321 1.97 4.85 -8.38
CA ARG A 321 2.83 5.98 -8.00
C ARG A 321 4.22 5.46 -7.67
N THR A 322 5.18 5.77 -8.52
CA THR A 322 6.58 5.46 -8.28
C THR A 322 7.18 6.59 -7.47
N HIS A 323 7.82 6.27 -6.35
CA HIS A 323 8.57 7.22 -5.53
C HIS A 323 10.03 6.84 -5.59
N ILE A 324 10.91 7.80 -5.85
CA ILE A 324 12.35 7.57 -5.97
C ILE A 324 13.06 8.56 -5.05
N LEU A 325 13.92 8.04 -4.17
CA LEU A 325 14.77 8.80 -3.27
C LEU A 325 16.21 8.71 -3.75
#